data_AF-A0A833ZWH4-F1
#
_entry.id   AF-A0A833ZWH4-F1
#
_cell.length_a   1.000
_cell.length_b   1.000
_cell.length_c   1.000
_cell.angle_alpha   90.00
_cell.angle_beta   90.00
_cell.angle_gamma   90.00
#
_symmetry.space_group_name_H-M   'P 1'
#
loop_
_entity.id
_entity.type
_entity.pdbx_description
1 polymer ?
#
loop_
_entity_poly.entity_id
_entity_poly.type
_entity_poly.pdbx_seq_one_letter_code
_entity_poly.pdbx_strand_id
1 'polypeptide(L)'
;MGTSLTLVDLPGHESLRLQFLERFKASARAVVFVVDSAAFQREVKDVAEFLYQVLMDSMGLKNTPSFLIACNKQDITMAKSAKIIQQQLEKELNTLRVTRSAAPSTLDSSSAAAQAHLGKKGKDFEFAQLPLKVEFLECSAKGGRGDAGSPDVQDLEKWLAKIA
;
A
#
# COMPACT_ATOMS: atom_id res chain seq x y z
N MET A 1 -10.62 28.52 5.48
CA MET A 1 -9.26 28.26 5.00
C MET A 1 -9.30 26.92 4.28
N GLY A 2 -9.14 26.89 2.96
CA GLY A 2 -9.16 25.64 2.20
C GLY A 2 -7.90 24.85 2.47
N THR A 3 -8.02 23.57 2.78
CA THR A 3 -6.89 22.64 2.84
C THR A 3 -6.54 22.22 1.42
N SER A 4 -5.25 22.30 1.05
CA SER A 4 -4.76 21.91 -0.27
C SER A 4 -3.78 20.76 -0.15
N LEU A 5 -4.01 19.68 -0.91
CA LEU A 5 -3.10 18.55 -1.01
C LEU A 5 -2.36 18.61 -2.34
N THR A 6 -1.05 18.32 -2.32
CA THR A 6 -0.27 18.10 -3.55
C THR A 6 -0.25 16.60 -3.83
N LEU A 7 -0.89 16.19 -4.92
CA LEU A 7 -0.83 14.80 -5.39
C LEU A 7 0.43 14.60 -6.23
N VAL A 8 1.26 13.62 -5.85
CA VAL A 8 2.49 13.26 -6.56
C VAL A 8 2.35 11.83 -7.05
N ASP A 9 2.24 11.67 -8.37
CA ASP A 9 2.25 10.35 -9.00
C ASP A 9 3.69 9.85 -9.15
N LEU A 10 3.94 8.59 -8.75
CA LEU A 10 5.27 7.99 -8.77
C LEU A 10 5.33 6.88 -9.81
N PRO A 11 6.43 6.77 -10.59
CA PRO A 11 6.58 5.71 -11.58
C PRO A 11 6.45 4.31 -10.96
N GLY A 12 5.56 3.49 -11.51
CA GLY A 12 5.32 2.12 -11.05
C GLY A 12 6.34 1.09 -11.56
N HIS A 13 7.25 1.42 -12.46
CA HIS A 13 8.25 0.46 -12.98
C HIS A 13 9.26 0.07 -11.87
N GLU A 14 9.64 -1.20 -11.78
CA GLU A 14 10.50 -1.72 -10.70
C GLU A 14 11.82 -0.98 -10.55
N SER A 15 12.44 -0.60 -11.68
CA SER A 15 13.72 0.12 -11.68
C SER A 15 13.64 1.54 -11.13
N LEU A 16 12.44 2.13 -11.00
CA LEU A 16 12.25 3.54 -10.62
C LEU A 16 11.49 3.70 -9.32
N ARG A 17 10.52 2.81 -9.03
CA ARG A 17 9.52 3.02 -7.95
C ARG A 17 10.14 3.33 -6.58
N LEU A 18 11.24 2.68 -6.21
CA LEU A 18 11.90 2.89 -4.91
C LEU A 18 12.73 4.17 -4.87
N GLN A 19 13.43 4.51 -5.97
CA GLN A 19 14.20 5.76 -6.06
C GLN A 19 13.29 6.97 -5.87
N PHE A 20 12.11 6.94 -6.47
CA PHE A 20 11.13 8.02 -6.34
C PHE A 20 10.44 8.00 -4.97
N LEU A 21 10.13 6.83 -4.41
CA LEU A 21 9.59 6.74 -3.05
C LEU A 21 10.53 7.37 -2.02
N GLU A 22 11.82 7.06 -2.08
CA GLU A 22 12.85 7.62 -1.19
C GLU A 22 12.84 9.16 -1.20
N ARG A 23 12.68 9.75 -2.38
CA ARG A 23 12.68 11.20 -2.57
C ARG A 23 11.50 11.90 -1.89
N PHE A 24 10.35 11.26 -1.79
CA PHE A 24 9.10 11.90 -1.33
C PHE A 24 8.61 11.42 0.04
N LYS A 25 9.04 10.23 0.50
CA LYS A 25 8.48 9.56 1.69
C LYS A 25 8.55 10.44 2.96
N ALA A 26 9.65 11.15 3.18
CA ALA A 26 9.84 12.00 4.37
C ALA A 26 8.84 13.17 4.47
N SER A 27 8.30 13.63 3.34
CA SER A 27 7.31 14.72 3.28
C SER A 27 5.87 14.22 3.16
N ALA A 28 5.66 12.92 2.99
CA ALA A 28 4.34 12.37 2.72
C ALA A 28 3.45 12.45 3.96
N ARG A 29 2.33 13.19 3.86
CA ARG A 29 1.26 13.16 4.86
C ARG A 29 0.44 11.87 4.79
N ALA A 30 0.37 11.31 3.58
CA ALA A 30 -0.37 10.10 3.27
C ALA A 30 0.24 9.37 2.08
N VAL A 31 0.00 8.07 2.01
CA VAL A 31 0.36 7.20 0.88
C VAL A 31 -0.90 6.53 0.36
N VAL A 32 -1.14 6.64 -0.94
CA VAL A 32 -2.18 5.88 -1.64
C VAL A 32 -1.49 4.82 -2.49
N PHE A 33 -1.61 3.57 -2.08
CA PHE A 33 -1.08 2.41 -2.79
C PHE A 33 -2.18 1.84 -3.69
N VAL A 34 -2.06 2.06 -4.99
CA VAL A 34 -3.08 1.67 -5.97
C VAL A 34 -2.86 0.23 -6.43
N VAL A 35 -3.89 -0.60 -6.31
CA VAL A 35 -3.87 -2.01 -6.72
C VAL A 35 -4.79 -2.20 -7.93
N ASP A 36 -4.35 -2.96 -8.93
CA ASP A 36 -5.23 -3.45 -9.98
C ASP A 36 -6.03 -4.66 -9.48
N SER A 37 -7.29 -4.44 -9.12
CA SER A 37 -8.16 -5.48 -8.59
C SER A 37 -8.47 -6.59 -9.59
N ALA A 38 -8.50 -6.31 -10.89
CA ALA A 38 -8.79 -7.30 -11.93
C ALA A 38 -7.59 -8.21 -12.20
N ALA A 39 -6.39 -7.68 -11.99
CA ALA A 39 -5.14 -8.38 -12.14
C ALA A 39 -4.65 -9.08 -10.87
N PHE A 40 -5.15 -8.67 -9.72
CA PHE A 40 -4.58 -8.99 -8.42
C PHE A 40 -4.26 -10.48 -8.20
N GLN A 41 -5.13 -11.40 -8.66
CA GLN A 41 -4.94 -12.83 -8.45
C GLN A 41 -3.62 -13.38 -9.03
N ARG A 42 -3.13 -12.82 -10.15
CA ARG A 42 -1.86 -13.23 -10.79
C ARG A 42 -0.66 -12.42 -10.28
N GLU A 43 -0.90 -11.23 -9.73
CA GLU A 43 0.12 -10.25 -9.34
C GLU A 43 0.31 -10.17 -7.81
N VAL A 44 -0.42 -10.97 -7.02
CA VAL A 44 -0.44 -10.91 -5.55
C VAL A 44 0.96 -10.91 -4.93
N LYS A 45 1.90 -11.70 -5.48
CA LYS A 45 3.28 -11.78 -4.99
C LYS A 45 4.03 -10.47 -5.18
N ASP A 46 4.00 -9.93 -6.40
CA ASP A 46 4.72 -8.69 -6.74
C ASP A 46 4.11 -7.48 -6.02
N VAL A 47 2.77 -7.46 -5.91
CA VAL A 47 2.04 -6.45 -5.14
C VAL A 47 2.40 -6.52 -3.66
N ALA A 48 2.43 -7.71 -3.06
CA ALA A 48 2.79 -7.88 -1.66
C ALA A 48 4.25 -7.55 -1.37
N GLU A 49 5.17 -7.93 -2.26
CA GLU A 49 6.60 -7.62 -2.14
C GLU A 49 6.83 -6.11 -2.16
N PHE A 50 6.19 -5.40 -3.10
CA PHE A 50 6.29 -3.95 -3.15
C PHE A 50 5.62 -3.30 -1.93
N LEU A 51 4.40 -3.72 -1.57
CA LEU A 51 3.69 -3.20 -0.40
C LEU A 51 4.49 -3.41 0.90
N TYR A 52 5.16 -4.55 1.06
CA TYR A 52 6.03 -4.83 2.21
C TYR A 52 7.09 -3.73 2.36
N GLN A 53 7.77 -3.39 1.26
CA GLN A 53 8.82 -2.36 1.27
C GLN A 53 8.24 -0.98 1.63
N VAL A 54 7.11 -0.60 1.02
CA VAL A 54 6.46 0.70 1.29
C VAL A 54 5.97 0.79 2.75
N LEU A 55 5.42 -0.29 3.31
CA LEU A 55 5.00 -0.33 4.72
C LEU A 55 6.20 -0.23 5.66
N MET A 56 7.28 -0.94 5.36
CA MET A 56 8.49 -0.90 6.18
C MET A 56 9.09 0.51 6.21
N ASP A 57 9.21 1.13 5.04
CA ASP A 57 9.66 2.52 4.92
C ASP A 57 8.75 3.46 5.71
N SER A 58 7.43 3.34 5.53
CA SER A 58 6.44 4.20 6.17
C SER A 58 6.45 4.09 7.70
N MET A 59 6.64 2.90 8.25
CA MET A 59 6.77 2.69 9.70
C MET A 59 8.05 3.28 10.27
N GLY A 60 9.11 3.41 9.46
CA GLY A 60 10.38 4.03 9.86
C GLY A 60 10.32 5.57 9.89
N LEU A 61 9.27 6.18 9.33
CA LEU A 61 9.15 7.63 9.29
C LEU A 61 8.57 8.21 10.59
N LYS A 62 9.13 9.34 11.02
CA LYS A 62 8.64 10.06 12.22
C LYS A 62 7.24 10.65 12.06
N ASN A 63 6.81 10.92 10.83
CA ASN A 63 5.51 11.52 10.53
C ASN A 63 4.36 10.51 10.39
N THR A 64 4.66 9.20 10.36
CA THR A 64 3.69 8.09 10.30
C THR A 64 2.50 8.36 9.37
N PRO A 65 2.70 8.34 8.03
CA PRO A 65 1.67 8.74 7.08
C PRO A 65 0.41 7.87 7.19
N SER A 66 -0.76 8.47 6.95
CA SER A 66 -1.99 7.69 6.72
C SER A 66 -1.83 6.85 5.45
N PHE A 67 -2.28 5.60 5.48
CA PHE A 67 -2.04 4.65 4.39
C PHE A 67 -3.37 4.16 3.82
N LEU A 68 -3.53 4.27 2.51
CA LEU A 68 -4.72 3.78 1.83
C LEU A 68 -4.31 2.77 0.75
N ILE A 69 -4.96 1.61 0.74
CA ILE A 69 -4.88 0.67 -0.37
C ILE A 69 -6.12 0.87 -1.24
N ALA A 70 -5.93 1.53 -2.38
CA ALA A 70 -6.99 1.83 -3.33
C ALA A 70 -7.13 0.69 -4.34
N CYS A 71 -8.15 -0.15 -4.16
CA CYS A 71 -8.42 -1.32 -4.98
C CYS A 71 -9.15 -0.87 -6.26
N ASN A 72 -8.37 -0.50 -7.27
CA ASN A 72 -8.81 0.14 -8.50
C ASN A 72 -9.27 -0.87 -9.57
N LYS A 73 -9.94 -0.36 -10.61
CA LYS A 73 -10.50 -1.11 -11.75
C LYS A 73 -11.70 -2.00 -11.38
N GLN A 74 -12.50 -1.56 -10.40
CA GLN A 74 -13.72 -2.27 -9.97
C GLN A 74 -14.82 -2.33 -11.05
N ASP A 75 -14.67 -1.58 -12.13
CA ASP A 75 -15.51 -1.66 -13.32
C ASP A 75 -15.37 -2.99 -14.07
N ILE A 76 -14.23 -3.67 -13.91
CA ILE A 76 -13.95 -4.94 -14.58
C ILE A 76 -14.59 -6.09 -13.80
N THR A 77 -15.36 -6.93 -14.48
CA THR A 77 -16.10 -8.07 -13.87
C THR A 77 -15.25 -8.99 -12.99
N MET A 78 -13.97 -9.16 -13.32
CA MET A 78 -13.05 -10.04 -12.59
C MET A 78 -12.34 -9.36 -11.41
N ALA A 79 -12.64 -8.08 -11.14
CA ALA A 79 -12.06 -7.32 -10.05
C ALA A 79 -12.34 -7.98 -8.68
N LYS A 80 -11.29 -8.09 -7.88
CA LYS A 80 -11.39 -8.54 -6.49
C LYS A 80 -11.85 -7.38 -5.60
N SER A 81 -12.73 -7.70 -4.65
CA SER A 81 -13.13 -6.72 -3.64
C SER A 81 -11.95 -6.37 -2.72
N ALA A 82 -12.02 -5.18 -2.12
CA ALA A 82 -11.05 -4.71 -1.13
C ALA A 82 -10.87 -5.73 0.01
N LYS A 83 -11.95 -6.38 0.45
CA LYS A 83 -11.92 -7.42 1.48
C LYS A 83 -11.09 -8.64 1.05
N ILE A 84 -11.26 -9.11 -0.19
CA ILE A 84 -10.48 -10.26 -0.70
C ILE A 84 -9.01 -9.87 -0.86
N ILE A 85 -8.74 -8.67 -1.38
CA ILE A 85 -7.38 -8.14 -1.55
C ILE A 85 -6.68 -8.04 -0.20
N GLN A 86 -7.34 -7.46 0.82
CA GLN A 86 -6.82 -7.39 2.17
C GLN A 86 -6.43 -8.77 2.71
N GLN A 87 -7.34 -9.75 2.64
CA GLN A 87 -7.08 -11.10 3.15
C GLN A 87 -5.90 -11.79 2.45
N GLN A 88 -5.79 -11.64 1.13
CA GLN A 88 -4.69 -12.25 0.37
C GLN A 88 -3.36 -11.54 0.64
N LEU A 89 -3.36 -10.21 0.75
CA LEU A 89 -2.16 -9.45 1.14
C LEU A 89 -1.72 -9.79 2.56
N GLU A 90 -2.64 -9.92 3.51
CA GLU A 90 -2.31 -10.32 4.89
C GLU A 90 -1.61 -11.68 4.91
N LYS A 91 -2.13 -12.65 4.16
CA LYS A 91 -1.52 -13.97 4.01
C LYS A 91 -0.13 -13.90 3.37
N GLU A 92 0.02 -13.19 2.26
CA GLU A 92 1.30 -13.12 1.54
C GLU A 92 2.37 -12.35 2.35
N LEU A 93 1.98 -11.26 3.00
CA LEU A 93 2.85 -10.49 3.90
C LEU A 93 3.28 -11.31 5.13
N ASN A 94 2.41 -12.20 5.62
CA ASN A 94 2.77 -13.15 6.67
C ASN A 94 3.88 -14.11 6.21
N THR A 95 3.80 -14.60 4.96
CA THR A 95 4.86 -15.43 4.37
C THR A 95 6.15 -14.63 4.17
N LEU A 96 6.07 -13.43 3.58
CA LEU A 96 7.23 -12.59 3.29
C LEU A 96 8.02 -12.21 4.54
N ARG A 97 7.34 -11.80 5.62
CA ARG A 97 8.03 -11.41 6.87
C ARG A 97 8.76 -12.59 7.52
N VAL A 98 8.24 -13.81 7.40
CA VAL A 98 8.88 -15.03 7.92
C VAL A 98 10.12 -15.35 7.08
N THR A 99 9.98 -15.37 5.76
CA THR A 99 11.09 -15.63 4.83
C THR A 99 12.23 -14.63 5.00
N ARG A 100 11.92 -13.33 5.09
CA ARG A 100 12.92 -12.27 5.31
C ARG A 100 13.58 -12.32 6.70
N SER A 101 12.86 -12.79 7.72
CA SER A 101 13.43 -12.97 9.07
C SER A 101 14.33 -14.21 9.18
N ALA A 102 14.15 -15.20 8.31
CA ALA A 102 14.93 -16.44 8.27
C ALA A 102 16.18 -16.35 7.37
N ALA A 103 16.26 -15.33 6.51
CA ALA A 103 17.42 -15.11 5.67
C ALA A 103 18.64 -14.72 6.52
N PRO A 104 19.79 -15.42 6.41
CA PRO A 104 20.99 -15.06 7.16
C PRO A 104 21.45 -13.65 6.75
N SER A 105 21.66 -12.79 7.74
CA SER A 105 22.11 -11.42 7.52
C SER A 105 23.56 -11.40 7.04
N THR A 106 23.76 -11.39 5.73
CA THR A 106 25.07 -11.08 5.15
C THR A 106 25.32 -9.58 5.27
N LEU A 107 26.11 -9.20 6.29
CA LEU A 107 26.90 -7.97 6.41
C LEU A 107 26.32 -6.69 5.77
N ASP A 108 25.63 -5.87 6.58
CA ASP A 108 25.95 -4.44 6.64
C ASP A 108 25.58 -3.88 8.02
N SER A 109 26.61 -3.35 8.69
CA SER A 109 26.53 -2.71 10.00
C SER A 109 26.43 -1.22 9.79
N SER A 110 25.22 -0.65 9.75
CA SER A 110 24.98 0.78 9.99
C SER A 110 23.50 1.09 10.24
N SER A 111 23.14 1.08 11.52
CA SER A 111 22.09 1.86 12.21
C SER A 111 21.12 0.99 13.03
N ALA A 112 21.11 1.28 14.32
CA ALA A 112 20.30 0.65 15.36
C ALA A 112 18.81 1.05 15.28
N ALA A 113 18.19 0.96 14.10
CA ALA A 113 16.75 0.81 14.03
C ALA A 113 16.48 -0.67 14.33
N ALA A 114 16.03 -0.98 15.55
CA ALA A 114 15.62 -2.32 15.96
C ALA A 114 14.90 -3.01 14.78
N GLN A 115 15.47 -4.10 14.26
CA GLN A 115 15.04 -4.78 13.03
C GLN A 115 13.53 -4.71 12.87
N ALA A 116 13.07 -3.75 12.07
CA ALA A 116 11.68 -3.37 12.06
C ALA A 116 10.89 -4.56 11.50
N HIS A 117 10.03 -5.14 12.33
CA HIS A 117 9.27 -6.34 12.01
C HIS A 117 7.84 -5.97 11.65
N LEU A 118 7.30 -6.58 10.60
CA LEU A 118 5.94 -6.33 10.16
C LEU A 118 4.94 -7.06 11.08
N GLY A 119 4.17 -6.29 11.85
CA GLY A 119 3.15 -6.79 12.77
C GLY A 119 3.71 -7.44 14.04
N LYS A 120 2.96 -8.38 14.63
CA LYS A 120 3.33 -9.04 15.90
C LYS A 120 3.93 -10.42 15.65
N LYS A 121 4.99 -10.77 16.39
CA LYS A 121 5.59 -12.11 16.38
C LYS A 121 4.62 -13.13 17.01
N GLY A 122 4.58 -14.35 16.47
CA GLY A 122 3.79 -15.47 17.02
C GLY A 122 2.28 -15.39 16.78
N LYS A 123 1.79 -14.43 15.98
CA LYS A 123 0.41 -14.35 15.48
C LYS A 123 0.45 -14.11 13.99
N ASP A 124 -0.55 -14.56 13.23
CA ASP A 124 -0.63 -14.22 11.80
C ASP A 124 -0.69 -12.71 11.60
N PHE A 125 -0.12 -12.24 10.49
CA PHE A 125 -0.10 -10.81 10.18
C PHE A 125 -1.51 -10.30 9.85
N GLU A 126 -1.85 -9.15 10.42
CA GLU A 126 -3.05 -8.37 10.09
C GLU A 126 -2.64 -6.90 10.00
N PHE A 127 -3.24 -6.13 9.09
CA PHE A 127 -2.90 -4.70 8.95
C PHE A 127 -3.16 -3.90 10.24
N ALA A 128 -4.15 -4.31 11.04
CA ALA A 128 -4.48 -3.70 12.33
C ALA A 128 -3.35 -3.80 13.37
N GLN A 129 -2.33 -4.63 13.13
CA GLN A 129 -1.17 -4.76 14.00
C GLN A 129 -0.12 -3.69 13.75
N LEU A 130 -0.22 -2.95 12.64
CA LEU A 130 0.73 -1.90 12.29
C LEU A 130 0.46 -0.62 13.10
N PRO A 131 1.50 0.18 13.37
CA PRO A 131 1.34 1.52 13.93
C PRO A 131 0.75 2.52 12.91
N LEU A 132 0.62 2.11 11.64
CA LEU A 132 0.04 2.89 10.55
C LEU A 132 -1.48 2.74 10.54
N LYS A 133 -2.19 3.82 10.21
CA LYS A 133 -3.61 3.76 9.89
C LYS A 133 -3.77 3.29 8.45
N VAL A 134 -3.93 1.98 8.27
CA VAL A 134 -4.15 1.36 6.95
C VAL A 134 -5.65 1.21 6.72
N GLU A 135 -6.15 1.86 5.68
CA GLU A 135 -7.53 1.75 5.19
C GLU A 135 -7.55 1.10 3.80
N PHE A 136 -8.66 0.46 3.45
CA PHE A 136 -8.90 -0.09 2.12
C PHE A 136 -10.18 0.51 1.54
N LEU A 137 -10.17 0.80 0.24
CA LEU A 137 -11.37 1.19 -0.48
C LEU A 137 -11.38 0.62 -1.89
N GLU A 138 -12.55 0.69 -2.52
CA GLU A 138 -12.82 0.27 -3.88
C GLU A 138 -13.01 1.51 -4.76
N CYS A 139 -12.42 1.51 -5.95
CA CYS A 139 -12.58 2.62 -6.89
C CYS A 139 -12.45 2.17 -8.35
N SER A 140 -12.91 3.02 -9.27
CA SER A 140 -12.64 2.89 -10.70
C SER A 140 -12.33 4.25 -11.31
N ALA A 141 -11.14 4.37 -11.90
CA ALA A 141 -10.79 5.56 -12.68
C ALA A 141 -11.58 5.70 -14.00
N LYS A 142 -12.31 4.66 -14.44
CA LYS A 142 -13.08 4.64 -15.68
C LYS A 142 -14.61 4.67 -15.49
N GLY A 143 -15.09 4.55 -14.25
CA GLY A 143 -16.53 4.53 -13.95
C GLY A 143 -17.19 3.16 -14.18
N GLY A 144 -18.50 3.06 -13.93
CA GLY A 144 -19.27 1.81 -14.03
C GLY A 144 -19.31 1.17 -15.43
N ARG A 145 -19.77 -0.09 -15.51
CA ARG A 145 -19.74 -0.94 -16.72
C ARG A 145 -20.39 -0.26 -17.95
N GLY A 146 -19.56 0.20 -18.88
CA GLY A 146 -19.92 0.76 -20.19
C GLY A 146 -18.93 1.84 -20.64
N ASP A 147 -18.68 1.96 -21.95
CA ASP A 147 -17.82 3.03 -22.48
C ASP A 147 -18.43 4.40 -22.11
N ALA A 148 -17.65 5.22 -21.39
CA ALA A 148 -17.95 6.58 -20.93
C ALA A 148 -18.73 6.76 -19.60
N GLY A 149 -18.48 5.92 -18.58
CA GLY A 149 -18.83 6.25 -17.20
C GLY A 149 -17.94 7.35 -16.59
N SER A 150 -18.49 8.20 -15.72
CA SER A 150 -17.67 9.08 -14.87
C SER A 150 -16.86 8.25 -13.86
N PRO A 151 -15.62 8.64 -13.52
CA PRO A 151 -14.82 7.91 -12.52
C PRO A 151 -15.59 7.71 -11.22
N ASP A 152 -15.51 6.50 -10.67
CA ASP A 152 -16.02 6.15 -9.35
C ASP A 152 -14.86 6.24 -8.34
N VAL A 153 -14.61 7.46 -7.86
CA VAL A 153 -13.51 7.78 -6.94
C VAL A 153 -13.98 8.56 -5.71
N GLN A 154 -15.29 8.59 -5.44
CA GLN A 154 -15.88 9.42 -4.39
C GLN A 154 -15.33 9.07 -3.00
N ASP A 155 -15.11 7.79 -2.72
CA ASP A 155 -14.58 7.37 -1.42
C ASP A 155 -13.09 7.71 -1.28
N LEU A 156 -12.35 7.71 -2.39
CA LEU A 156 -10.97 8.23 -2.43
C LEU A 156 -10.96 9.74 -2.16
N GLU A 157 -11.85 10.50 -2.79
CA GLU A 157 -11.97 11.95 -2.55
C GLU A 157 -12.37 12.27 -1.10
N LYS A 158 -13.32 11.53 -0.53
CA LYS A 158 -13.69 11.67 0.89
C LYS A 158 -12.52 11.34 1.81
N TRP A 159 -11.76 10.29 1.50
CA TRP A 159 -10.58 9.93 2.28
C TRP A 159 -9.51 11.03 2.20
N LEU A 160 -9.23 11.55 1.00
CA LEU A 160 -8.33 12.68 0.78
C LEU A 160 -8.78 13.92 1.54
N ALA A 161 -10.08 14.24 1.54
CA ALA A 161 -10.63 15.37 2.29
C ALA A 161 -10.49 15.21 3.82
N LYS A 162 -10.68 13.99 4.34
CA LYS A 162 -10.50 13.65 5.77
C LYS A 162 -9.05 13.83 6.22
N ILE A 163 -8.08 13.56 5.35
CA ILE A 163 -6.66 13.70 5.67
C ILE A 163 -6.09 15.07 5.34
N ALA A 164 -6.84 15.97 4.70
CA ALA A 164 -6.36 17.29 4.28
C ALA A 164 -6.06 18.25 5.45
#